data_AF-A0A0G0J5E3-F1
#
_entry.id   AF-A0A0G0J5E3-F1
#
_cell.length_a   1.000
_cell.length_b   1.000
_cell.length_c   1.000
_cell.angle_alpha   90.00
_cell.angle_beta   90.00
_cell.angle_gamma   90.00
#
_symmetry.space_group_name_H-M   'P 1'
#
loop_
_entity.id
_entity.type
_entity.pdbx_description
1 polymer ?
#
loop_
_entity_poly.entity_id
_entity_poly.type
_entity_poly.pdbx_seq_one_letter_code
_entity_poly.pdbx_strand_id
1 'polypeptide(L)'
;MKKGFKPISASQDFPKMEKEFLNGWYSKGIVKKYLNRNNSSKEKFSFLDGPITANNPMGVHHAWGRTYKDFWQRFWNMRGKKQRFQNGFDEQGLWVEVEVEKELGLKSKKDIENLVQGDKFASLEKFINLCKERVNKFSAIQTEQSKRLG
;
A
#
# COMPACT_ATOMS: atom_id res chain seq x y z
N MET A 1 31.37 -35.14 -6.23
CA MET A 1 31.98 -33.80 -6.07
C MET A 1 31.09 -32.95 -5.18
N LYS A 2 31.58 -32.52 -4.00
CA LYS A 2 30.83 -31.62 -3.11
C LYS A 2 30.62 -30.27 -3.83
N LYS A 3 29.36 -29.88 -4.07
CA LYS A 3 29.01 -28.52 -4.51
C LYS A 3 29.39 -27.57 -3.38
N GLY A 4 30.54 -26.90 -3.49
CA GLY A 4 30.93 -25.82 -2.58
C GLY A 4 29.95 -24.65 -2.67
N PHE A 5 29.96 -23.78 -1.66
CA PHE A 5 29.23 -22.52 -1.71
C PHE A 5 29.71 -21.68 -2.89
N LYS A 6 28.79 -20.92 -3.50
CA LYS A 6 29.17 -19.97 -4.54
C LYS A 6 30.04 -18.87 -3.92
N PRO A 7 31.16 -18.48 -4.55
CA PRO A 7 31.94 -17.34 -4.08
C PRO A 7 31.10 -16.06 -4.13
N ILE A 8 31.24 -15.22 -3.10
CA ILE A 8 30.49 -13.98 -2.94
C ILE A 8 31.43 -12.80 -3.18
N SER A 9 31.02 -11.83 -3.99
CA SER A 9 31.76 -10.59 -4.23
C SER A 9 31.82 -9.74 -2.95
N ALA A 10 32.93 -9.04 -2.71
CA ALA A 10 33.00 -8.05 -1.61
C ALA A 10 32.11 -6.82 -1.88
N SER A 11 31.84 -6.51 -3.15
CA SER A 11 30.92 -5.45 -3.57
C SER A 11 29.56 -6.08 -3.89
N GLN A 12 28.54 -5.73 -3.10
CA GLN A 12 27.17 -6.21 -3.24
C GLN A 12 26.23 -5.06 -3.63
N ASP A 13 25.35 -5.32 -4.60
CA ASP A 13 24.28 -4.40 -5.00
C ASP A 13 22.97 -4.83 -4.31
N PHE A 14 22.77 -4.31 -3.08
CA PHE A 14 21.58 -4.65 -2.29
C PHE A 14 20.26 -4.25 -2.97
N PRO A 15 20.11 -3.05 -3.58
CA PRO A 15 18.89 -2.70 -4.30
C PRO A 15 18.54 -3.67 -5.42
N LYS A 16 19.53 -4.16 -6.17
CA LYS A 16 19.31 -5.19 -7.20
C LYS A 16 18.92 -6.53 -6.58
N MET A 17 19.61 -6.97 -5.54
CA MET A 17 19.30 -8.23 -4.84
C MET A 17 17.89 -8.22 -4.25
N GLU A 18 17.46 -7.13 -3.62
CA GLU A 18 16.10 -6.97 -3.10
C GLU A 18 15.05 -7.12 -4.20
N LYS A 19 15.25 -6.47 -5.36
CA LYS A 19 14.34 -6.61 -6.52
C LYS A 19 14.28 -8.05 -7.00
N GLU A 20 15.42 -8.74 -7.09
CA GLU A 20 15.48 -10.16 -7.49
C GLU A 20 14.74 -11.05 -6.49
N PHE A 21 14.91 -10.82 -5.18
CA PHE A 21 14.20 -11.57 -4.14
C PHE A 21 12.69 -11.33 -4.18
N LEU A 22 12.25 -10.08 -4.25
CA LEU A 22 10.84 -9.72 -4.32
C LEU A 22 10.17 -10.33 -5.55
N ASN A 23 10.81 -10.20 -6.73
CA ASN A 23 10.34 -10.85 -7.95
C ASN A 23 10.21 -12.37 -7.78
N GLY A 24 11.19 -13.00 -7.12
CA GLY A 24 11.15 -14.41 -6.76
C GLY A 24 10.00 -14.76 -5.81
N TRP A 25 9.70 -13.91 -4.83
CA TRP A 25 8.63 -14.14 -3.86
C TRP A 25 7.25 -14.16 -4.52
N TYR A 26 6.99 -13.21 -5.43
CA TYR A 26 5.72 -13.13 -6.15
C TYR A 26 5.61 -14.19 -7.24
N SER A 27 6.59 -14.30 -8.14
CA SER A 27 6.54 -15.23 -9.28
C SER A 27 6.44 -16.70 -8.86
N LYS A 28 7.07 -17.08 -7.74
CA LYS A 28 7.03 -18.46 -7.21
C LYS A 28 5.87 -18.70 -6.23
N GLY A 29 5.00 -17.71 -6.03
CA GLY A 29 3.86 -17.79 -5.11
C GLY A 29 4.25 -17.94 -3.64
N ILE A 30 5.46 -17.51 -3.25
CA ILE A 30 5.94 -17.58 -1.85
C ILE A 30 5.08 -16.69 -0.96
N VAL A 31 4.70 -15.49 -1.43
CA VAL A 31 3.81 -14.59 -0.68
C VAL A 31 2.49 -15.29 -0.35
N LYS A 32 1.84 -15.92 -1.34
CA LYS A 32 0.59 -16.67 -1.12
C LYS A 32 0.78 -17.82 -0.13
N LYS A 33 1.90 -18.56 -0.19
CA LYS A 33 2.20 -19.63 0.78
C LYS A 33 2.43 -19.08 2.18
N TYR A 34 3.16 -17.97 2.31
CA TYR A 34 3.44 -17.30 3.57
C TYR A 34 2.15 -16.84 4.26
N LEU A 35 1.25 -16.18 3.51
CA LEU A 35 -0.03 -15.65 4.03
C LEU A 35 -0.95 -16.77 4.52
N ASN A 36 -0.90 -17.95 3.89
CA ASN A 36 -1.78 -19.08 4.21
C ASN A 36 -1.14 -20.13 5.14
N ARG A 37 0.13 -19.95 5.52
CA ARG A 37 0.94 -20.95 6.22
C ARG A 37 0.27 -21.51 7.48
N ASN A 38 -0.42 -20.66 8.24
CA ASN A 38 -0.98 -20.98 9.55
C ASN A 38 -2.52 -21.03 9.54
N ASN A 39 -3.17 -21.24 8.38
CA ASN A 39 -4.64 -21.21 8.28
C ASN A 39 -5.36 -22.23 9.18
N SER A 40 -4.70 -23.35 9.51
CA SER A 40 -5.20 -24.40 10.40
C SER A 40 -4.86 -24.18 11.88
N SER A 41 -4.09 -23.15 12.23
CA SER A 41 -3.70 -22.88 13.61
C SER A 41 -4.91 -22.48 14.47
N LYS A 42 -4.97 -23.04 15.68
CA LYS A 42 -5.97 -22.69 16.69
C LYS A 42 -5.63 -21.37 17.39
N GLU A 43 -4.35 -21.01 17.45
CA GLU A 43 -3.89 -19.76 18.04
C GLU A 43 -3.93 -18.64 17.01
N LYS A 44 -4.49 -17.49 17.41
CA LYS A 44 -4.62 -16.32 16.55
C LYS A 44 -3.76 -15.17 17.05
N PHE A 45 -3.27 -14.37 16.12
CA PHE A 45 -2.80 -13.03 16.38
C PHE A 45 -3.63 -12.06 15.54
N SER A 46 -4.18 -11.04 16.20
CA SER A 46 -4.99 -10.02 15.55
C SER A 46 -4.21 -8.72 15.54
N PHE A 47 -4.18 -8.08 14.38
CA PHE A 47 -3.55 -6.78 14.19
C PHE A 47 -4.50 -5.93 13.36
N LEU A 48 -4.74 -4.71 13.81
CA LEU A 48 -5.54 -3.71 13.11
C LEU A 48 -4.59 -2.66 12.54
N ASP A 49 -4.49 -2.61 11.22
CA ASP A 49 -3.71 -1.59 10.54
C ASP A 49 -4.53 -0.29 10.50
N GLY A 50 -3.96 0.79 11.03
CA GLY A 50 -4.47 2.14 10.76
C GLY A 50 -4.25 2.44 9.27
N PRO A 51 -5.32 2.61 8.47
CA PRO A 51 -5.19 2.76 7.03
C PRO A 51 -4.47 4.07 6.70
N ILE A 52 -3.70 4.07 5.62
CA ILE A 52 -3.07 5.29 5.11
C ILE A 52 -4.05 5.99 4.17
N THR A 53 -4.10 7.32 4.20
CA THR A 53 -4.94 8.08 3.27
C THR A 53 -4.41 7.94 1.85
N ALA A 54 -5.27 7.57 0.91
CA ALA A 54 -4.92 7.36 -0.50
C ALA A 54 -4.91 8.68 -1.30
N ASN A 55 -4.22 9.70 -0.79
CA ASN A 55 -4.18 11.02 -1.42
C ASN A 55 -2.83 11.36 -2.06
N ASN A 56 -1.73 10.72 -1.65
CA ASN A 56 -0.37 11.03 -2.11
C ASN A 56 0.54 9.79 -2.03
N PRO A 57 1.73 9.78 -2.69
CA PRO A 57 2.69 8.69 -2.52
C PRO A 57 3.18 8.58 -1.07
N MET A 58 3.60 7.38 -0.66
CA MET A 58 4.18 7.18 0.67
C MET A 58 5.50 7.96 0.83
N GLY A 59 5.54 8.89 1.79
CA GLY A 59 6.77 9.43 2.34
C GLY A 59 7.50 8.49 3.31
N VAL A 60 8.75 8.82 3.68
CA VAL A 60 9.64 8.00 4.54
C VAL A 60 9.00 7.65 5.90
N HIS A 61 8.22 8.55 6.48
CA HIS A 61 7.52 8.31 7.75
C HIS A 61 6.52 7.13 7.66
N HIS A 62 5.91 6.90 6.51
CA HIS A 62 5.06 5.71 6.29
C HIS A 62 5.89 4.44 6.29
N ALA A 63 7.09 4.46 5.69
CA ALA A 63 7.97 3.30 5.66
C ALA A 63 8.35 2.89 7.09
N TRP A 64 8.68 3.85 7.95
CA TRP A 64 9.00 3.58 9.34
C TRP A 64 7.85 2.88 10.09
N GLY A 65 6.64 3.43 10.00
CA GLY A 65 5.46 2.81 10.61
C GLY A 65 5.18 1.41 10.05
N ARG A 66 5.28 1.24 8.73
CA ARG A 66 5.05 -0.06 8.07
C ARG A 66 6.09 -1.10 8.47
N THR A 67 7.36 -0.75 8.61
CA THR A 67 8.41 -1.68 9.04
C THR A 67 8.11 -2.27 10.41
N TYR A 68 7.65 -1.48 11.39
CA TYR A 68 7.28 -2.01 12.70
C TYR A 68 6.06 -2.95 12.64
N LYS A 69 5.06 -2.58 11.84
CA LYS A 69 3.85 -3.40 11.68
C LYS A 69 4.17 -4.74 11.02
N ASP A 70 5.01 -4.73 9.99
CA ASP A 70 5.47 -5.92 9.28
C ASP A 70 6.34 -6.82 10.17
N PHE A 71 7.22 -6.26 11.00
CA PHE A 71 8.02 -7.02 11.97
C PHE A 71 7.16 -7.90 12.88
N TRP A 72 6.10 -7.34 13.48
CA TRP A 72 5.22 -8.10 14.37
C TRP A 72 4.42 -9.17 13.63
N GLN A 73 3.92 -8.86 12.44
CA GLN A 73 3.22 -9.81 11.59
C GLN A 73 4.13 -11.00 11.22
N ARG A 74 5.40 -10.75 10.87
CA ARG A 74 6.39 -11.81 10.59
C ARG A 74 6.72 -12.63 11.82
N PHE A 75 6.97 -11.96 12.95
CA PHE A 75 7.28 -12.60 14.22
C PHE A 75 6.18 -13.61 14.59
N TRP A 76 4.91 -13.19 14.59
CA TRP A 76 3.81 -14.08 14.94
C TRP A 76 3.50 -15.14 13.88
N ASN A 77 3.76 -14.86 12.59
CA ASN A 77 3.63 -15.88 11.54
C ASN A 77 4.65 -17.01 11.75
N MET A 78 5.89 -16.64 12.10
CA MET A 78 6.95 -17.60 12.40
C MET A 78 6.65 -18.41 13.66
N ARG A 79 5.95 -17.82 14.63
CA ARG A 79 5.46 -18.51 15.83
C ARG A 79 4.22 -19.39 15.59
N GLY A 80 3.77 -19.56 14.34
CA GLY A 80 2.67 -20.46 14.01
C GLY A 80 1.28 -19.93 14.31
N LYS A 81 1.13 -18.63 14.61
CA LYS A 81 -0.18 -18.02 14.84
C LYS A 81 -0.89 -17.75 13.51
N LYS A 82 -2.19 -18.05 13.46
CA LYS A 82 -3.07 -17.64 12.36
C LYS A 82 -3.27 -16.13 12.41
N GLN A 83 -3.14 -15.48 11.26
CA GLN A 83 -3.25 -14.03 11.14
C GLN A 83 -4.22 -13.65 10.04
N ARG A 84 -4.81 -12.46 10.17
CA ARG A 84 -5.53 -11.78 9.10
C ARG A 84 -4.61 -10.68 8.55
N PHE A 85 -3.96 -10.96 7.43
CA PHE A 85 -3.14 -9.98 6.72
C PHE A 85 -4.04 -9.05 5.92
N GLN A 86 -4.60 -8.04 6.59
CA GLN A 86 -5.46 -7.04 5.95
C GLN A 86 -4.87 -5.65 6.17
N ASN A 87 -4.57 -4.98 5.07
CA ASN A 87 -4.33 -3.54 5.04
C ASN A 87 -5.54 -2.85 4.41
N GLY A 88 -5.62 -1.53 4.55
CA GLY A 88 -6.65 -0.73 3.94
C GLY A 88 -6.16 0.68 3.61
N PHE A 89 -7.01 1.40 2.91
CA PHE A 89 -6.83 2.81 2.58
C PHE A 89 -7.95 3.62 3.21
N ASP A 90 -7.60 4.83 3.63
CA ASP A 90 -8.58 5.85 3.96
C ASP A 90 -8.83 6.67 2.69
N GLU A 91 -10.07 6.63 2.21
CA GLU A 91 -10.44 7.05 0.86
C GLU A 91 -11.31 8.30 0.86
N GLN A 92 -11.68 8.82 2.03
CA GLN A 92 -12.70 9.86 2.17
C GLN A 92 -12.15 11.10 2.89
N GLY A 93 -12.94 12.17 2.78
CA GLY A 93 -12.76 13.38 3.55
C GLY A 93 -11.76 14.37 2.95
N LEU A 94 -11.48 15.39 3.75
CA LEU A 94 -10.87 16.64 3.31
C LEU A 94 -9.49 16.45 2.66
N TRP A 95 -8.72 15.46 3.12
CA TRP A 95 -7.37 15.19 2.61
C TRP A 95 -7.34 14.74 1.15
N VAL A 96 -8.43 14.18 0.64
CA VAL A 96 -8.60 13.82 -0.77
C VAL A 96 -9.20 14.99 -1.52
N GLU A 97 -10.30 15.55 -1.00
CA GLU A 97 -11.08 16.62 -1.64
C GLU A 97 -10.23 17.86 -1.91
N VAL A 98 -9.44 18.32 -0.94
CA VAL A 98 -8.57 19.51 -1.07
C VAL A 98 -7.50 19.33 -2.12
N GLU A 99 -6.99 18.12 -2.31
CA GLU A 99 -5.97 17.88 -3.33
C GLU A 99 -6.58 17.91 -4.74
N VAL A 100 -7.82 17.43 -4.90
CA VAL A 100 -8.56 17.57 -6.17
C VAL A 100 -8.95 19.03 -6.43
N GLU A 101 -9.39 19.77 -5.40
CA GLU A 101 -9.62 21.23 -5.50
C GLU A 101 -8.37 21.96 -6.00
N LYS A 102 -7.19 21.64 -5.44
CA LYS A 102 -5.91 22.22 -5.86
C LYS A 102 -5.55 21.87 -7.31
N GLU A 103 -5.73 20.61 -7.71
CA GLU A 103 -5.45 20.17 -9.09
C GLU A 103 -6.35 20.86 -10.12
N LEU A 104 -7.59 21.16 -9.73
CA LEU A 104 -8.55 21.91 -10.55
C LEU A 104 -8.41 23.43 -10.44
N GLY A 105 -7.54 23.94 -9.56
CA GLY A 105 -7.35 25.37 -9.32
C GLY A 105 -8.56 26.07 -8.68
N LEU A 106 -9.41 25.32 -7.96
CA LEU A 106 -10.59 25.86 -7.29
C LEU A 106 -10.19 26.67 -6.07
N LYS A 107 -10.88 27.79 -5.84
CA LYS A 107 -10.62 28.71 -4.73
C LYS A 107 -11.74 28.70 -3.70
N SER A 108 -12.93 28.25 -4.09
CA SER A 108 -14.11 28.21 -3.24
C SER A 108 -14.94 26.95 -3.48
N LYS A 109 -15.72 26.56 -2.48
CA LYS A 109 -16.68 25.44 -2.61
C LYS A 109 -17.75 25.69 -3.68
N LYS A 110 -18.05 26.95 -3.99
CA LYS A 110 -18.98 27.29 -5.09
C LYS A 110 -18.39 26.92 -6.46
N ASP A 111 -17.07 26.88 -6.60
CA ASP A 111 -16.42 26.55 -7.86
C ASP A 111 -16.68 25.07 -8.20
N ILE A 112 -16.75 24.20 -7.18
CA ILE A 112 -17.12 22.79 -7.33
C ILE A 112 -18.53 22.66 -7.93
N GLU A 113 -19.48 23.50 -7.49
CA GLU A 113 -20.86 23.47 -7.98
C GLU A 113 -21.03 23.99 -9.42
N ASN A 114 -19.97 24.55 -10.00
CA ASN A 114 -19.95 25.15 -11.34
C ASN A 114 -18.99 24.44 -12.31
N LEU A 115 -18.52 23.23 -12.00
CA LEU A 115 -17.65 22.44 -12.87
C LEU A 115 -18.31 22.01 -14.19
N VAL A 116 -19.64 21.99 -14.22
CA VAL A 116 -20.52 21.76 -15.37
C VAL A 116 -21.51 22.91 -15.42
N GLN A 117 -21.51 23.65 -16.52
CA GLN A 117 -22.31 24.87 -16.65
C GLN A 117 -23.81 24.55 -16.55
N GLY A 118 -24.49 25.23 -15.62
CA GLY A 118 -25.94 25.12 -15.45
C GLY A 118 -26.42 23.84 -14.75
N ASP A 119 -25.52 22.93 -14.36
CA ASP A 119 -25.89 21.67 -13.71
C ASP A 119 -25.02 21.40 -12.47
N LYS A 120 -25.60 21.70 -11.31
CA LYS A 120 -24.96 21.46 -10.01
C LYS A 120 -24.77 19.97 -9.73
N PHE A 121 -25.71 19.11 -10.11
CA PHE A 121 -25.62 17.68 -9.81
C PHE A 121 -24.53 17.02 -10.66
N ALA A 122 -24.46 17.34 -11.95
CA ALA A 122 -23.37 16.88 -12.82
C ALA A 122 -22.01 17.43 -12.35
N SER A 123 -21.96 18.64 -11.81
CA SER A 123 -20.75 19.22 -11.23
C SER A 123 -20.26 18.44 -10.00
N LEU A 124 -21.17 18.11 -9.06
CA LEU A 124 -20.85 17.30 -7.89
C LEU A 124 -20.43 15.87 -8.27
N GLU A 125 -21.13 15.25 -9.22
CA GLU A 125 -20.78 13.93 -9.74
C GLU A 125 -19.36 13.93 -10.33
N LYS A 126 -19.05 14.93 -11.17
CA LYS A 126 -17.71 15.10 -11.75
C LYS A 126 -16.63 15.23 -10.67
N PHE A 127 -16.87 16.04 -9.63
CA PHE A 127 -15.93 16.19 -8.53
C PHE A 127 -15.71 14.88 -7.75
N ILE A 128 -16.80 14.18 -7.40
CA ILE A 128 -16.74 12.89 -6.69
C ILE A 128 -15.95 11.86 -7.50
N ASN A 129 -16.16 11.80 -8.82
CA ASN A 129 -15.44 10.87 -9.68
C ASN A 129 -13.95 11.20 -9.74
N LEU A 130 -13.56 12.48 -9.78
CA LEU A 130 -12.15 12.89 -9.68
C LEU A 130 -11.53 12.50 -8.32
N CYS A 131 -12.25 12.64 -7.21
CA CYS A 131 -11.80 12.14 -5.91
C CYS A 131 -11.57 10.63 -5.91
N LYS A 132 -12.49 9.85 -6.51
CA LYS A 132 -12.34 8.39 -6.64
C LYS A 132 -11.16 8.01 -7.53
N GLU A 133 -10.96 8.72 -8.65
CA GLU A 133 -9.80 8.52 -9.53
C GLU A 133 -8.49 8.78 -8.80
N ARG A 134 -8.43 9.84 -7.99
CA ARG A 134 -7.27 10.14 -7.13
C ARG A 134 -6.99 9.00 -6.17
N VAL A 135 -8.01 8.53 -5.44
CA VAL A 135 -7.90 7.40 -4.50
C VAL A 135 -7.38 6.16 -5.21
N ASN A 136 -7.96 5.80 -6.36
CA ASN A 136 -7.53 4.63 -7.15
C ASN A 136 -6.06 4.76 -7.59
N LYS A 137 -5.63 5.94 -8.03
CA LYS A 137 -4.26 6.20 -8.44
C LYS A 137 -3.29 6.03 -7.27
N PHE A 138 -3.53 6.70 -6.14
CA PHE A 138 -2.57 6.71 -5.04
C PHE A 138 -2.60 5.43 -4.21
N SER A 139 -3.75 4.77 -4.03
CA SER A 139 -3.79 3.44 -3.41
C SER A 139 -2.99 2.41 -4.20
N ALA A 140 -3.03 2.46 -5.55
CA ALA A 140 -2.20 1.61 -6.40
C ALA A 140 -0.69 1.91 -6.23
N ILE A 141 -0.30 3.19 -6.25
CA ILE A 141 1.09 3.61 -6.03
C ILE A 141 1.58 3.17 -4.65
N GLN A 142 0.80 3.43 -3.59
CA GLN A 142 1.13 3.05 -2.23
C GLN A 142 1.20 1.53 -2.05
N THR A 143 0.38 0.78 -2.79
CA THR A 143 0.46 -0.69 -2.84
C THR A 143 1.81 -1.13 -3.39
N GLU A 144 2.24 -0.61 -4.54
CA GLU A 144 3.54 -0.97 -5.13
C GLU A 144 4.71 -0.53 -4.26
N GLN A 145 4.63 0.66 -3.65
CA GLN A 145 5.62 1.12 -2.68
C GLN A 145 5.68 0.21 -1.44
N SER A 146 4.54 -0.32 -0.98
CA SER A 146 4.50 -1.27 0.14
C SER A 146 5.14 -2.59 -0.26
N LYS A 147 4.82 -3.14 -1.45
CA LYS A 147 5.46 -4.36 -1.96
C LYS A 147 6.97 -4.20 -2.12
N ARG A 148 7.42 -3.01 -2.55
CA ARG A 148 8.84 -2.70 -2.70
C ARG A 148 9.56 -2.62 -1.35
N LEU A 149 8.87 -2.13 -0.31
CA LEU A 149 9.40 -2.07 1.05
C LEU A 149 9.57 -3.48 1.66
N GLY A 150 8.71 -4.42 1.26
CA GLY A 150 8.77 -5.84 1.66
C GLY A 150 7.46 -6.35 2.25
#